data_AF-A0AAQ1MBD7-F1
#
_entry.id   AF-A0AAQ1MBD7-F1
#
_cell.length_a   1.000
_cell.length_b   1.000
_cell.length_c   1.000
_cell.angle_alpha   90.00
_cell.angle_beta   90.00
_cell.angle_gamma   90.00
#
_symmetry.space_group_name_H-M   'P 1'
#
loop_
_entity.id
_entity.type
_entity.pdbx_description
1 polymer ?
#
loop_
_entity_poly.entity_id
_entity_poly.type
_entity_poly.pdbx_seq_one_letter_code
_entity_poly.pdbx_strand_id
1 'polypeptide(L)'
;MTKREFRKKCKREKSTSYQLILSGTIVSLAGLVVVLLTLFTQDAFANQIFGFTIGLTISLVGMGLDIAGEVWLSQEFKKYKDESIADQTDCL
;
A
#
# COMPACT_ATOMS: atom_id res chain seq x y z
N MET A 1 19.56 -11.68 4.61
CA MET A 1 19.12 -10.30 4.96
C MET A 1 17.86 -10.35 5.80
N THR A 2 17.68 -9.40 6.74
CA THR A 2 16.44 -9.32 7.55
C THR A 2 15.32 -8.64 6.76
N LYS A 3 14.04 -8.99 7.01
CA LYS A 3 12.87 -8.40 6.30
C LYS A 3 12.83 -6.86 6.36
N ARG A 4 13.28 -6.28 7.49
CA ARG A 4 13.42 -4.82 7.68
C ARG A 4 14.50 -4.19 6.78
N GLU A 5 15.61 -4.89 6.56
CA GLU A 5 16.71 -4.40 5.72
C GLU A 5 16.36 -4.48 4.24
N PHE A 6 15.64 -5.53 3.85
CA PHE A 6 15.12 -5.65 2.49
C PHE A 6 14.13 -4.51 2.17
N ARG A 7 13.27 -4.17 3.13
CA ARG A 7 12.37 -3.00 3.00
C ARG A 7 13.14 -1.69 2.84
N LYS A 8 14.26 -1.51 3.57
CA LYS A 8 15.14 -0.34 3.42
C LYS A 8 15.82 -0.33 2.04
N LYS A 9 16.27 -1.47 1.53
CA LYS A 9 16.84 -1.60 0.17
C LYS A 9 15.80 -1.28 -0.91
N CYS A 10 14.62 -1.89 -0.87
CA CYS A 10 13.51 -1.59 -1.78
C CYS A 10 13.09 -0.12 -1.74
N LYS A 11 13.08 0.50 -0.54
CA LYS A 11 12.83 1.94 -0.39
C LYS A 11 13.92 2.80 -1.03
N ARG A 12 15.17 2.34 -1.02
CA ARG A 12 16.31 3.03 -1.66
C ARG A 12 16.31 2.85 -3.18
N GLU A 13 15.92 1.67 -3.66
CA GLU A 13 15.82 1.33 -5.08
C GLU A 13 14.53 1.85 -5.75
N LYS A 14 13.60 2.45 -4.99
CA LYS A 14 12.29 2.88 -5.51
C LYS A 14 11.56 1.76 -6.27
N SER A 15 11.67 0.53 -5.78
CA SER A 15 11.09 -0.64 -6.44
C SER A 15 9.57 -0.47 -6.61
N THR A 16 9.02 -1.05 -7.67
CA THR A 16 7.62 -0.90 -8.08
C THR A 16 6.66 -1.26 -6.93
N SER A 17 6.98 -2.27 -6.13
CA SER A 17 6.19 -2.65 -4.94
C SER A 17 6.18 -1.57 -3.86
N TYR A 18 7.28 -0.84 -3.67
CA TYR A 18 7.31 0.29 -2.73
C TYR A 18 6.46 1.45 -3.26
N GLN A 19 6.44 1.69 -4.58
CA GLN A 19 5.57 2.72 -5.18
C GLN A 19 4.09 2.36 -5.07
N LEU A 20 3.74 1.07 -5.20
CA LEU A 20 2.38 0.55 -5.00
C LEU A 20 1.87 0.70 -3.57
N ILE A 21 2.71 0.40 -2.57
CA ILE A 21 2.38 0.64 -1.16
C ILE A 21 2.20 2.14 -0.92
N LEU A 22 3.13 2.96 -1.41
CA LEU A 22 3.08 4.41 -1.21
C LEU A 22 1.83 5.04 -1.86
N SER A 23 1.47 4.60 -3.07
CA SER A 23 0.26 5.08 -3.76
C SER A 23 -1.01 4.63 -3.06
N GLY A 24 -1.07 3.38 -2.56
CA GLY A 24 -2.16 2.88 -1.73
C GLY A 24 -2.38 3.74 -0.47
N THR A 25 -1.30 4.06 0.23
CA THR A 25 -1.35 4.92 1.42
C THR A 25 -1.82 6.35 1.07
N ILE A 26 -1.33 6.94 -0.02
CA ILE A 26 -1.74 8.29 -0.46
C ILE A 26 -3.22 8.31 -0.85
N VAL A 27 -3.70 7.29 -1.56
CA VAL A 27 -5.12 7.15 -1.96
C VAL A 27 -6.01 6.98 -0.74
N SER A 28 -5.59 6.15 0.23
CA SER A 28 -6.32 5.97 1.48
C SER A 28 -6.41 7.28 2.29
N LEU A 29 -5.30 8.03 2.37
CA LEU A 29 -5.25 9.33 3.04
C LEU A 29 -6.16 10.36 2.35
N ALA A 30 -6.16 10.40 1.02
CA ALA A 30 -7.03 11.28 0.24
C ALA A 30 -8.51 10.96 0.48
N GLY A 31 -8.88 9.68 0.50
CA GLY A 31 -10.24 9.24 0.85
C GLY A 31 -10.66 9.70 2.24
N LEU A 32 -9.77 9.59 3.23
CA LEU A 32 -10.04 10.05 4.59
C LEU A 32 -10.24 11.57 4.68
N VAL A 33 -9.48 12.35 3.91
CA VAL A 33 -9.64 13.80 3.82
C VAL A 33 -10.99 14.18 3.21
N VAL A 34 -11.43 13.48 2.15
CA VAL A 34 -12.75 13.69 1.54
C VAL A 34 -13.86 13.39 2.55
N VAL A 35 -13.75 12.31 3.32
CA VAL A 35 -14.73 11.98 4.37
C VAL A 35 -14.80 13.09 5.42
N LEU A 36 -13.66 13.55 5.94
CA LEU A 36 -13.62 14.63 6.93
C LEU A 36 -14.19 15.94 6.39
N LEU A 37 -13.84 16.33 5.16
CA LEU A 37 -14.38 17.51 4.50
C LEU A 37 -15.89 17.43 4.38
N THR A 38 -16.41 16.29 3.92
CA THR A 38 -17.85 16.04 3.78
C THR A 38 -18.56 16.19 5.14
N LEU A 39 -17.95 15.70 6.22
CA LEU A 39 -18.48 15.77 7.59
C LEU A 39 -18.54 17.21 8.12
N PHE A 40 -17.57 18.06 7.77
CA PHE A 40 -17.48 19.45 8.26
C PHE A 40 -18.16 20.49 7.36
N THR A 41 -18.42 20.21 6.08
CA THR A 41 -18.93 21.22 5.12
C THR A 41 -20.36 21.01 4.65
N GLN A 42 -20.99 19.86 4.92
CA GLN A 42 -22.35 19.58 4.44
C GLN A 42 -23.36 19.47 5.58
N ASP A 43 -24.20 20.50 5.72
CA ASP A 43 -25.38 20.49 6.61
C ASP A 43 -26.55 19.65 6.07
N ALA A 44 -26.54 19.34 4.77
CA ALA A 44 -27.57 18.53 4.13
C ALA A 44 -27.25 17.03 4.25
N PHE A 45 -28.02 16.33 5.08
CA PHE A 45 -27.90 14.88 5.32
C PHE A 45 -27.78 14.03 4.04
N ALA A 46 -28.51 14.38 2.98
CA ALA A 46 -28.47 13.65 1.72
C ALA A 46 -27.10 13.70 1.03
N ASN A 47 -26.45 14.88 1.04
CA ASN A 47 -25.13 15.03 0.45
C ASN A 47 -24.05 14.38 1.32
N GLN A 48 -24.22 14.43 2.64
CA GLN A 48 -23.30 13.82 3.59
C GLN A 48 -23.22 12.30 3.41
N ILE A 49 -24.36 11.63 3.23
CA ILE A 49 -24.42 10.18 2.92
C ILE A 49 -23.70 9.86 1.61
N PHE A 50 -23.88 10.71 0.59
CA PHE A 50 -23.25 10.50 -0.71
C PHE A 50 -21.72 10.63 -0.62
N GLY A 51 -21.22 11.67 0.06
CA GLY A 51 -19.78 11.87 0.27
C GLY A 51 -19.15 10.81 1.16
N PHE A 52 -19.86 10.32 2.20
CA PHE A 52 -19.41 9.18 2.99
C PHE A 52 -19.29 7.91 2.14
N THR A 53 -20.27 7.64 1.28
CA THR A 53 -20.27 6.44 0.43
C THR A 53 -19.07 6.47 -0.53
N ILE A 54 -18.82 7.61 -1.17
CA ILE A 54 -17.67 7.79 -2.07
C ILE A 54 -16.35 7.70 -1.28
N GLY A 55 -16.26 8.37 -0.13
CA GLY A 55 -15.06 8.32 0.70
C GLY A 55 -14.75 6.90 1.19
N LEU A 56 -15.77 6.14 1.56
CA LEU A 56 -15.65 4.75 2.00
C LEU A 56 -15.19 3.83 0.86
N THR A 57 -15.73 3.97 -0.36
CA THR A 57 -15.26 3.17 -1.51
C THR A 57 -13.81 3.49 -1.87
N ILE A 58 -13.41 4.76 -1.88
CA ILE A 58 -12.01 5.17 -2.13
C ILE A 58 -11.09 4.60 -1.04
N SER A 59 -11.50 4.65 0.23
CA SER A 59 -10.69 4.13 1.34
C SER A 59 -10.52 2.61 1.25
N LEU A 60 -11.57 1.86 0.87
CA LEU A 60 -11.50 0.42 0.64
C LEU A 60 -10.55 0.08 -0.53
N VAL A 61 -10.61 0.83 -1.63
CA VAL A 61 -9.69 0.64 -2.77
C VAL A 61 -8.25 0.93 -2.36
N GLY A 62 -8.01 2.00 -1.58
CA GLY A 62 -6.69 2.32 -1.03
C GLY A 62 -6.14 1.21 -0.14
N MET A 63 -6.96 0.66 0.76
CA MET A 63 -6.60 -0.50 1.58
C MET A 63 -6.27 -1.73 0.74
N GLY A 64 -7.06 -2.01 -0.30
CA GLY A 64 -6.80 -3.12 -1.21
C GLY A 64 -5.46 -2.99 -1.93
N LEU A 65 -5.11 -1.77 -2.37
CA LEU A 65 -3.80 -1.49 -2.96
C LEU A 65 -2.66 -1.67 -1.95
N ASP A 66 -2.82 -1.22 -0.71
CA ASP A 66 -1.82 -1.37 0.34
C ASP A 66 -1.56 -2.86 0.64
N ILE A 67 -2.63 -3.66 0.78
CA ILE A 67 -2.53 -5.12 0.97
C ILE A 67 -1.86 -5.79 -0.23
N ALA A 68 -2.27 -5.45 -1.46
CA ALA A 68 -1.66 -5.99 -2.68
C ALA A 68 -0.17 -5.65 -2.76
N GLY A 69 0.21 -4.43 -2.40
CA GLY A 69 1.60 -3.98 -2.32
C GLY A 69 2.40 -4.76 -1.28
N GLU A 70 1.85 -5.00 -0.09
CA GLU A 70 2.50 -5.82 0.95
C GLU A 70 2.65 -7.29 0.54
N VAL A 71 1.63 -7.86 -0.09
CA VAL A 71 1.67 -9.23 -0.61
C VAL A 71 2.74 -9.36 -1.69
N TRP A 72 2.78 -8.43 -2.65
CA TRP A 72 3.82 -8.42 -3.69
C TRP A 72 5.23 -8.31 -3.10
N LEU A 73 5.44 -7.37 -2.17
CA LEU A 73 6.72 -7.20 -1.48
C LEU A 73 7.13 -8.48 -0.74
N SER A 74 6.18 -9.17 -0.11
CA SER A 74 6.43 -10.44 0.57
C SER A 74 6.84 -11.56 -0.39
N GLN A 75 6.28 -11.59 -1.61
CA GLN A 75 6.66 -12.55 -2.64
C GLN A 75 8.05 -12.26 -3.18
N GLU A 76 8.40 -11.00 -3.44
CA GLU A 76 9.76 -10.64 -3.87
C GLU A 76 10.80 -10.95 -2.79
N PHE A 77 10.46 -10.74 -1.51
CA PHE A 77 11.34 -11.13 -0.42
C PHE A 77 11.55 -12.65 -0.35
N LYS A 78 10.52 -13.45 -0.62
CA LYS A 78 10.65 -14.91 -0.69
C LYS A 78 11.53 -15.34 -1.87
N LYS A 79 11.27 -14.82 -3.07
CA LYS A 79 12.09 -15.09 -4.26
C LYS A 79 13.56 -14.72 -4.04
N TYR A 80 13.83 -13.54 -3.49
CA TYR A 80 15.20 -13.14 -3.18
C TYR A 80 15.89 -14.06 -2.18
N LYS A 81 15.13 -14.57 -1.20
CA LYS A 81 15.65 -15.54 -0.23
C LYS A 81 15.98 -16.87 -0.91
N ASP A 82 15.09 -17.40 -1.74
CA ASP A 82 15.31 -18.64 -2.49
C ASP A 82 16.48 -18.51 -3.48
N GLU A 83 16.58 -17.38 -4.19
CA GLU A 83 17.67 -17.09 -5.13
C GLU A 83 19.02 -16.91 -4.40
N SER A 84 19.03 -16.28 -3.22
CA SER A 84 20.25 -16.20 -2.39
C SER A 84 20.71 -17.55 -1.81
N ILE A 85 19.79 -18.52 -1.70
CA ILE A 85 20.13 -19.89 -1.28
C ILE A 85 20.63 -20.69 -2.48
N ALA A 86 20.05 -20.51 -3.67
CA ALA A 86 20.51 -21.14 -4.91
C ALA A 86 21.94 -20.69 -5.30
N ASP A 87 22.22 -19.37 -5.25
CA ASP A 87 23.55 -18.81 -5.50
C ASP A 87 24.63 -19.35 -4.53
N GLN A 88 24.22 -19.68 -3.29
CA GLN A 88 25.11 -20.30 -2.29
C GLN A 88 25.32 -21.81 -2.51
N THR A 89 24.49 -22.46 -3.34
CA THR A 89 24.60 -23.90 -3.66
C THR A 89 25.41 -24.15 -4.93
N ASP A 90 25.52 -23.16 -5.82
CA ASP A 90 26.37 -23.21 -7.03
C ASP A 90 27.86 -22.87 -6.74
N CYS A 91 28.22 -22.58 -5.49
CA CYS A 91 29.59 -22.42 -4.99
C CYS A 91 30.06 -23.61 -4.11
N LEU A 92 29.50 -24.81 -4.30
CA LEU A 92 29.91 -26.04 -3.60
C LEU A 92 30.24 -27.18 -4.57
#